data_AF-A0A915DKN3-F1
#
_entry.id   AF-A0A915DKN3-F1
#
_cell.length_a   1.000
_cell.length_b   1.000
_cell.length_c   1.000
_cell.angle_alpha   90.00
_cell.angle_beta   90.00
_cell.angle_gamma   90.00
#
_symmetry.space_group_name_H-M   'P 1'
#
loop_
_entity.id
_entity.type
_entity.pdbx_description
1 polymer ?
#
loop_
_entity_poly.entity_id
_entity_poly.type
_entity_poly.pdbx_seq_one_letter_code
_entity_poly.pdbx_strand_id
1 'polypeptide(L)'
;MSSIYVSSVGSEDPDDSQDNIPLPLLPSFSQTDVANLNSHDPHFHDQHMTGELFHNNEDYFVFRTQSLAVENLAFRIELFSRPESSRSPSRHRAPNAAISNGLALPVQPITPPKLERFAIAYCMPSSFQDTTFGEISLPLIAKNQQPIGQIKIDYLFVTSLPKMCNPGQTMEVSYSKHWKKRKTLEVGHRGCGNSYTKFSAVRENTIYSLNKAARLGADFVEFDTQLSQDKIAIVFHDFHVLVSVAKRSPSLLDISHNNNFNNTISNGKNGGSRPATPEQAQQNGGKNTHLLVSNTEPSQITDFHQLAVSDLRLEQLRLLQVHHHQALDNQDKLQLSGGPDESFEHLPFPKLLDVLQLVNPDTGFNIEVKYPQGMQDGTHECKNFFERNEFVDIILQDVLQHGAKRRIVFSSFDPDICTLISVKQNKYPVLFLSIGVTSRYVPYVDVRTQSSQMAVNFAACAQILGVNFHSEDLLKDPWPVTSAKQFGLVSFVWGDDLEKPETIDYFRSEILVDGIIYDRIGEIESRKNVFVVERKVRNALFNKPGLSPSPSRTNSVDKLVVGTLNGVGSAPVIDLKIK
;
A
#
# COMPACT_ATOMS: atom_id res chain seq x y z
N MET A 1 -19.67 20.43 4.73
CA MET A 1 -20.68 21.33 5.29
C MET A 1 -20.56 21.26 6.80
N SER A 2 -20.19 22.36 7.45
CA SER A 2 -20.60 22.63 8.83
C SER A 2 -22.02 23.18 8.76
N SER A 3 -23.00 22.52 9.39
CA SER A 3 -24.38 22.98 9.33
C SER A 3 -24.57 24.15 10.30
N ILE A 4 -24.48 25.37 9.79
CA ILE A 4 -25.26 26.48 10.34
C ILE A 4 -26.18 26.93 9.20
N TYR A 5 -27.46 27.01 9.53
CA TYR A 5 -28.51 27.64 8.74
C TYR A 5 -27.99 28.96 8.13
N VAL A 6 -27.59 28.94 6.87
CA VAL A 6 -27.75 30.12 6.02
C VAL A 6 -29.18 29.99 5.54
N SER A 7 -30.08 30.77 6.13
CA SER A 7 -31.37 31.03 5.50
C SER A 7 -31.08 31.32 4.03
N SER A 8 -31.60 30.50 3.13
CA SER A 8 -31.58 30.72 1.70
C SER A 8 -32.43 31.95 1.38
N VAL A 9 -31.96 33.14 1.76
CA VAL A 9 -32.47 34.40 1.25
C VAL A 9 -31.72 34.62 -0.06
N GLY A 10 -32.21 33.99 -1.12
CA GLY A 10 -31.54 34.06 -2.42
C GLY A 10 -32.11 33.19 -3.54
N SER A 11 -33.16 32.42 -3.29
CA SER A 11 -34.04 31.89 -4.34
C SER A 11 -35.45 32.38 -4.04
N GLU A 12 -35.81 33.52 -4.61
CA GLU A 12 -37.22 33.90 -4.77
C GLU A 12 -37.81 32.98 -5.85
N ASP A 13 -38.05 31.71 -5.50
CA ASP A 13 -39.09 30.91 -6.13
C ASP A 13 -40.39 31.24 -5.36
N PRO A 14 -41.40 31.86 -6.00
CA PRO A 14 -42.60 32.34 -5.30
C PRO A 14 -43.54 31.22 -4.81
N ASP A 15 -43.20 29.94 -5.03
CA ASP A 15 -44.02 28.78 -4.61
C ASP A 15 -43.47 28.00 -3.40
N ASP A 16 -42.28 28.33 -2.87
CA ASP A 16 -41.77 27.70 -1.63
C ASP A 16 -42.32 28.42 -0.38
N SER A 17 -43.64 28.39 -0.24
CA SER A 17 -44.29 28.76 1.02
C SER A 17 -44.00 27.68 2.07
N GLN A 18 -43.04 27.97 2.97
CA GLN A 18 -42.85 27.39 4.30
C GLN A 18 -43.70 26.16 4.65
N ASP A 19 -43.35 24.98 4.13
CA ASP A 19 -43.75 23.75 4.77
C ASP A 19 -42.85 23.52 5.99
N ASN A 20 -43.41 23.76 7.18
CA ASN A 20 -42.86 23.37 8.49
C ASN A 20 -42.83 21.83 8.57
N ILE A 21 -41.95 21.19 7.79
CA ILE A 21 -41.69 19.76 7.91
C ILE A 21 -40.88 19.56 9.20
N PRO A 22 -41.40 18.81 10.20
CA PRO A 22 -40.66 18.54 11.42
C PRO A 22 -39.36 17.81 11.05
N LEU A 23 -38.22 18.37 11.45
CA LEU A 23 -36.94 17.69 11.29
C LEU A 23 -36.99 16.34 12.03
N PRO A 24 -36.37 15.29 11.50
CA PRO A 24 -36.33 13.99 12.15
C PRO A 24 -35.72 14.07 13.55
N LEU A 25 -36.24 13.24 14.46
CA LEU A 25 -35.88 13.22 15.88
C LEU A 25 -34.42 12.82 16.14
N LEU A 26 -33.76 12.22 15.15
CA LEU A 26 -32.38 11.78 15.14
C LEU A 26 -31.62 12.55 14.05
N PRO A 27 -30.31 12.83 14.21
CA PRO A 27 -29.52 13.49 13.18
C PRO A 27 -29.64 12.73 11.86
N SER A 28 -30.18 13.38 10.83
CA SER A 28 -30.30 12.81 9.48
C SER A 28 -29.07 13.10 8.62
N PHE A 29 -28.01 13.67 9.19
CA PHE A 29 -26.80 14.04 8.50
C PHE A 29 -25.57 13.49 9.23
N SER A 30 -24.61 13.01 8.45
CA SER A 30 -23.31 12.56 8.94
C SER A 30 -22.31 13.72 8.80
N GLN A 31 -21.43 13.88 9.79
CA GLN A 31 -20.33 14.85 9.67
C GLN A 31 -19.40 14.39 8.53
N THR A 32 -18.93 15.34 7.74
CA THR A 32 -18.01 15.09 6.63
C THR A 32 -16.75 15.91 6.84
N ASP A 33 -15.64 15.22 7.05
CA ASP A 33 -14.32 15.82 7.13
C ASP A 33 -13.75 15.95 5.71
N VAL A 34 -12.89 16.94 5.50
CA VAL A 34 -12.18 17.18 4.24
C VAL A 34 -10.69 17.29 4.48
N ALA A 35 -9.90 16.95 3.47
CA ALA A 35 -8.45 17.13 3.43
C ALA A 35 -8.00 17.39 1.99
N ASN A 36 -6.95 18.20 1.82
CA ASN A 36 -6.24 18.33 0.56
C ASN A 36 -4.88 17.63 0.68
N LEU A 37 -4.67 16.54 -0.06
CA LEU A 37 -3.40 15.80 0.03
C LEU A 37 -2.22 16.56 -0.58
N ASN A 38 -2.45 17.61 -1.36
CA ASN A 38 -1.39 18.48 -1.89
C ASN A 38 -1.05 19.64 -0.94
N SER A 39 -1.81 19.82 0.15
CA SER A 39 -1.58 20.86 1.15
C SER A 39 -0.35 20.57 2.01
N HIS A 40 0.24 21.63 2.58
CA HIS A 40 1.25 21.52 3.63
C HIS A 40 0.70 20.88 4.91
N ASP A 41 -0.61 20.98 5.14
CA ASP A 41 -1.32 20.27 6.19
C ASP A 41 -2.37 19.35 5.54
N PRO A 42 -2.08 18.05 5.39
CA PRO A 42 -2.95 17.10 4.71
C PRO A 42 -3.95 16.42 5.65
N HIS A 43 -4.05 16.84 6.92
CA HIS A 43 -4.96 16.19 7.87
C HIS A 43 -6.42 16.49 7.57
N PHE A 44 -7.29 15.53 7.88
CA PHE A 44 -8.73 15.76 7.90
C PHE A 44 -9.09 16.85 8.91
N HIS A 45 -9.92 17.78 8.48
CA HIS A 45 -10.50 18.82 9.30
C HIS A 45 -11.96 19.07 8.90
N ASP A 46 -12.69 19.78 9.77
CA ASP A 46 -14.02 20.27 9.42
C ASP A 46 -13.92 21.23 8.24
N GLN A 47 -14.84 21.07 7.29
CA GLN A 47 -14.89 21.98 6.15
C GLN A 47 -15.19 23.42 6.61
N HIS A 48 -14.43 24.38 6.10
CA HIS A 48 -14.68 25.79 6.37
C HIS A 48 -16.11 26.20 5.93
N MET A 49 -16.71 27.16 6.66
CA MET A 49 -18.11 27.56 6.45
C MET A 49 -18.38 28.15 5.05
N THR A 50 -17.34 28.63 4.37
CA THR A 50 -17.40 29.14 2.99
C THR A 50 -16.99 28.12 1.94
N GLY A 51 -16.78 26.86 2.32
CA GLY A 51 -16.16 25.83 1.49
C GLY A 51 -14.64 25.95 1.44
N GLU A 52 -14.02 25.02 0.69
CA GLU A 52 -12.58 24.94 0.48
C GLU A 52 -12.19 25.44 -0.91
N LEU A 53 -11.04 26.10 -1.02
CA LEU A 53 -10.50 26.51 -2.31
C LEU A 53 -9.90 25.30 -3.02
N PHE A 54 -10.38 25.03 -4.23
CA PHE A 54 -9.92 23.91 -5.05
C PHE A 54 -9.24 24.41 -6.34
N HIS A 55 -7.98 24.03 -6.52
CA HIS A 55 -7.18 24.30 -7.73
C HIS A 55 -7.27 23.11 -8.67
N ASN A 56 -7.94 23.32 -9.81
CA ASN A 56 -8.17 22.26 -10.78
C ASN A 56 -6.85 21.69 -11.34
N ASN A 57 -6.75 20.37 -11.42
CA ASN A 57 -5.56 19.60 -11.81
C ASN A 57 -4.33 19.74 -10.89
N GLU A 58 -4.45 20.41 -9.75
CA GLU A 58 -3.37 20.58 -8.77
C GLU A 58 -3.73 19.92 -7.43
N ASP A 59 -4.94 20.19 -6.93
CA ASP A 59 -5.40 19.69 -5.64
C ASP A 59 -6.05 18.32 -5.77
N TYR A 60 -5.72 17.43 -4.84
CA TYR A 60 -6.41 16.16 -4.62
C TYR A 60 -7.14 16.19 -3.28
N PHE A 61 -8.46 16.40 -3.37
CA PHE A 61 -9.33 16.45 -2.20
C PHE A 61 -9.84 15.07 -1.84
N VAL A 62 -9.73 14.74 -0.55
CA VAL A 62 -10.36 13.58 0.04
C VAL A 62 -11.39 14.06 1.05
N PHE A 63 -12.58 13.49 0.99
CA PHE A 63 -13.59 13.68 2.02
C PHE A 63 -14.00 12.34 2.59
N ARG A 64 -14.31 12.31 3.88
CA ARG A 64 -14.78 11.10 4.55
C ARG A 64 -16.00 11.39 5.39
N THR A 65 -16.88 10.40 5.49
CA THR A 65 -18.05 10.46 6.35
C THR A 65 -18.30 9.10 6.99
N GLN A 66 -18.95 9.08 8.14
CA GLN A 66 -19.32 7.86 8.86
C GLN A 66 -20.83 7.81 9.02
N SER A 67 -21.43 6.72 8.56
CA SER A 67 -22.89 6.51 8.62
C SER A 67 -23.19 5.07 9.01
N LEU A 68 -24.32 4.87 9.70
CA LEU A 68 -24.87 3.54 9.99
C LEU A 68 -25.64 2.95 8.80
N ALA A 69 -26.01 3.78 7.83
CA ALA A 69 -26.72 3.38 6.62
C ALA A 69 -26.01 4.00 5.41
N VAL A 70 -24.83 3.46 5.10
CA VAL A 70 -23.95 3.94 4.00
C VAL A 70 -24.68 3.84 2.66
N GLU A 71 -25.52 2.83 2.50
CA GLU A 71 -26.38 2.59 1.34
C GLU A 71 -27.43 3.69 1.10
N ASN A 72 -27.67 4.57 2.08
CA ASN A 72 -28.62 5.69 1.95
C ASN A 72 -27.92 7.05 1.83
N LEU A 73 -26.58 7.07 1.68
CA LEU A 73 -25.83 8.32 1.59
C LEU A 73 -26.02 9.01 0.25
N ALA A 74 -26.34 10.30 0.31
CA ALA A 74 -26.32 11.20 -0.82
C ALA A 74 -25.37 12.38 -0.53
N PHE A 75 -24.64 12.83 -1.55
CA PHE A 75 -23.76 13.99 -1.47
C PHE A 75 -24.28 15.09 -2.39
N ARG A 76 -24.28 16.33 -1.86
CA ARG A 76 -24.55 17.54 -2.63
C ARG A 76 -23.28 18.36 -2.68
N ILE A 77 -22.73 18.55 -3.87
CA ILE A 77 -21.49 19.28 -4.10
C ILE A 77 -21.84 20.61 -4.77
N GLU A 78 -21.45 21.71 -4.14
CA GLU A 78 -21.69 23.06 -4.66
C GLU A 78 -20.37 23.71 -5.06
N LEU A 79 -20.32 24.27 -6.26
CA LEU A 79 -19.12 24.94 -6.77
C LEU A 79 -19.37 26.44 -6.87
N PHE A 80 -18.42 27.20 -6.33
CA PHE A 80 -18.45 28.64 -6.28
C PHE A 80 -17.27 29.23 -7.04
N SER A 81 -17.50 30.33 -7.75
CA SER A 81 -16.45 31.10 -8.42
C SER A 81 -16.27 32.45 -7.73
N ARG A 82 -15.03 32.94 -7.73
CA ARG A 82 -14.74 34.33 -7.36
C ARG A 82 -15.03 35.23 -8.56
N PRO A 83 -15.75 36.35 -8.39
CA PRO A 83 -15.99 37.29 -9.48
C PRO A 83 -14.67 37.84 -10.02
N GLU A 84 -14.57 38.00 -11.34
CA GLU A 84 -13.35 38.42 -12.05
C GLU A 84 -12.76 39.74 -11.51
N SER A 85 -13.59 40.62 -10.95
CA SER A 85 -13.18 41.90 -10.33
C SER A 85 -12.31 41.75 -9.08
N SER A 86 -12.12 40.54 -8.55
CA SER A 86 -11.29 40.24 -7.37
C SER A 86 -9.95 39.56 -7.69
N ARG A 87 -9.65 39.31 -8.98
CA ARG A 87 -8.31 38.85 -9.40
C ARG A 87 -7.35 40.04 -9.31
N SER A 88 -6.44 40.03 -8.33
CA SER A 88 -5.32 40.98 -8.28
C SER A 88 -4.55 40.94 -9.60
N PRO A 89 -4.15 42.10 -10.20
CA PRO A 89 -3.38 42.10 -11.43
C PRO A 89 -2.08 41.31 -11.24
N SER A 90 -1.73 40.51 -12.25
CA SER A 90 -0.49 39.75 -12.29
C SER A 90 0.72 40.63 -12.02
N ARG A 91 1.71 40.09 -11.30
CA ARG A 91 3.03 40.70 -11.09
C ARG A 91 3.82 40.77 -12.40
N HIS A 92 3.43 41.60 -13.36
CA HIS A 92 4.33 42.03 -14.43
C HIS A 92 4.03 43.47 -14.85
N ARG A 93 5.07 44.31 -14.75
CA ARG A 93 5.16 45.76 -15.04
C ARG A 93 4.52 46.71 -14.02
N ALA A 94 5.33 47.16 -13.08
CA ALA A 94 5.22 48.53 -12.57
C ALA A 94 6.21 49.42 -13.35
N PRO A 95 5.79 50.51 -14.02
CA PRO A 95 6.68 51.61 -14.32
C PRO A 95 6.82 52.50 -13.09
N ASN A 96 8.03 52.99 -12.87
CA ASN A 96 8.40 53.92 -11.81
C ASN A 96 7.43 55.12 -11.73
N ALA A 97 6.83 55.34 -10.57
CA ALA A 97 6.18 56.60 -10.22
C ALA A 97 6.55 57.02 -8.80
N ALA A 98 6.83 58.31 -8.66
CA ALA A 98 7.54 58.95 -7.58
C ALA A 98 6.80 58.96 -6.24
N ILE A 99 7.60 58.98 -5.17
CA ILE A 99 7.20 59.24 -3.79
C ILE A 99 6.77 60.72 -3.69
N SER A 100 5.51 60.97 -3.36
CA SER A 100 5.10 62.24 -2.74
C SER A 100 3.98 62.05 -1.73
N ASN A 101 4.29 62.45 -0.50
CA ASN A 101 3.46 63.03 0.56
C ASN A 101 2.11 62.37 0.92
N GLY A 102 2.19 61.49 1.92
CA GLY A 102 1.43 61.52 3.16
C GLY A 102 0.03 62.14 3.18
N LEU A 103 -0.98 61.33 2.88
CA LEU A 103 -2.29 61.32 3.56
C LEU A 103 -2.79 59.86 3.55
N ALA A 104 -2.89 59.24 4.73
CA ALA A 104 -3.40 57.89 4.87
C ALA A 104 -4.91 57.87 4.54
N LEU A 105 -5.28 57.25 3.42
CA LEU A 105 -6.68 56.94 3.12
C LEU A 105 -7.18 55.86 4.10
N PRO A 106 -8.44 55.93 4.54
CA PRO A 106 -8.99 54.92 5.44
C PRO A 106 -8.97 53.55 4.74
N VAL A 107 -8.35 52.57 5.39
CA VAL A 107 -8.41 51.16 5.01
C VAL A 107 -9.89 50.77 5.02
N GLN A 108 -10.49 50.63 3.84
CA GLN A 108 -11.85 50.12 3.74
C GLN A 108 -11.88 48.71 4.34
N PRO A 109 -12.95 48.33 5.06
CA PRO A 109 -13.13 46.94 5.47
C PRO A 109 -13.07 46.07 4.23
N ILE A 110 -12.18 45.08 4.22
CA ILE A 110 -12.13 44.09 3.14
C ILE A 110 -13.42 43.28 3.24
N THR A 111 -14.46 43.68 2.53
CA THR A 111 -15.66 42.86 2.36
C THR A 111 -15.20 41.55 1.73
N PRO A 112 -15.47 40.38 2.34
CA PRO A 112 -15.05 39.12 1.75
C PRO A 112 -15.63 39.03 0.32
N PRO A 113 -14.83 38.55 -0.66
CA PRO A 113 -15.27 38.50 -2.04
C PRO A 113 -16.57 37.71 -2.12
N LYS A 114 -17.62 38.32 -2.71
CA LYS A 114 -18.92 37.68 -2.88
C LYS A 114 -18.75 36.46 -3.79
N LEU A 115 -18.76 35.27 -3.20
CA LEU A 115 -18.71 34.02 -3.95
C LEU A 115 -20.04 33.77 -4.64
N GLU A 116 -20.01 33.42 -5.92
CA GLU A 116 -21.21 33.06 -6.68
C GLU A 116 -21.22 31.56 -6.98
N ARG A 117 -22.25 30.84 -6.52
CA ARG A 117 -22.45 29.45 -6.88
C ARG A 117 -22.74 29.36 -8.38
N PHE A 118 -21.93 28.66 -9.16
CA PHE A 118 -22.16 28.50 -10.59
C PHE A 118 -22.60 27.09 -10.98
N ALA A 119 -22.34 26.07 -10.15
CA ALA A 119 -22.73 24.69 -10.42
C ALA A 119 -23.12 23.91 -9.15
N ILE A 120 -23.94 22.86 -9.33
CA ILE A 120 -24.23 21.83 -8.32
C ILE A 120 -24.07 20.44 -8.97
N ALA A 121 -23.56 19.47 -8.21
CA ALA A 121 -23.68 18.05 -8.50
C ALA A 121 -24.40 17.31 -7.36
N TYR A 122 -25.19 16.30 -7.72
CA TYR A 122 -25.84 15.39 -6.78
C TYR A 122 -25.29 13.98 -6.99
N CYS A 123 -24.73 13.42 -5.94
CA CYS A 123 -24.39 12.01 -5.86
C CYS A 123 -25.49 11.30 -5.07
N MET A 124 -26.27 10.47 -5.73
CA MET A 124 -27.33 9.70 -5.06
C MET A 124 -26.81 8.30 -4.73
N PRO A 125 -27.46 7.54 -3.81
CA PRO A 125 -27.10 6.14 -3.58
C PRO A 125 -27.00 5.30 -4.86
N SER A 126 -27.91 5.53 -5.80
CA SER A 126 -27.92 4.86 -7.11
C SER A 126 -26.72 5.20 -8.01
N SER A 127 -25.92 6.23 -7.67
CA SER A 127 -24.72 6.60 -8.41
C SER A 127 -23.58 5.57 -8.23
N PHE A 128 -23.59 4.80 -7.14
CA PHE A 128 -22.49 3.91 -6.74
C PHE A 128 -22.57 2.48 -7.31
N GLN A 129 -23.45 2.21 -8.30
CA GLN A 129 -23.52 0.95 -9.06
C GLN A 129 -23.49 -0.35 -8.22
N ASP A 130 -23.98 -0.32 -6.98
CA ASP A 130 -23.93 -1.42 -6.00
C ASP A 130 -22.52 -1.98 -5.73
N THR A 131 -21.46 -1.19 -5.96
CA THR A 131 -20.08 -1.55 -5.58
C THR A 131 -19.65 -0.78 -4.34
N THR A 132 -18.66 -1.33 -3.64
CA THR A 132 -18.06 -0.72 -2.45
C THR A 132 -16.89 0.19 -2.80
N PHE A 133 -16.46 0.25 -4.05
CA PHE A 133 -15.41 1.14 -4.52
C PHE A 133 -15.52 1.37 -6.02
N GLY A 134 -14.96 2.46 -6.51
CA GLY A 134 -14.89 2.76 -7.94
C GLY A 134 -14.79 4.25 -8.23
N GLU A 135 -15.04 4.61 -9.49
CA GLU A 135 -15.13 5.99 -9.97
C GLU A 135 -16.59 6.28 -10.38
N ILE A 136 -17.11 7.45 -10.01
CA ILE A 136 -18.36 8.00 -10.53
C ILE A 136 -18.10 9.29 -11.31
N SER A 137 -18.90 9.54 -12.34
CA SER A 137 -18.93 10.81 -13.08
C SER A 137 -20.29 11.46 -12.91
N LEU A 138 -20.34 12.61 -12.25
CA LEU A 138 -21.58 13.34 -11.95
C LEU A 138 -21.68 14.60 -12.83
N PRO A 139 -22.85 14.89 -13.41
CA PRO A 139 -23.04 16.13 -14.17
C PRO A 139 -23.03 17.35 -13.24
N LEU A 140 -22.38 18.42 -13.70
CA LEU A 140 -22.42 19.74 -13.08
C LEU A 140 -23.58 20.53 -13.67
N ILE A 141 -24.58 20.86 -12.86
CA ILE A 141 -25.79 21.56 -13.26
C ILE A 141 -25.70 23.04 -12.87
N ALA A 142 -25.85 23.93 -13.85
CA ALA A 142 -25.87 25.38 -13.63
C ALA A 142 -27.20 25.86 -13.04
N LYS A 143 -27.27 27.13 -12.62
CA LYS A 143 -28.50 27.74 -12.08
C LYS A 143 -29.70 27.67 -13.05
N ASN A 144 -29.43 27.69 -14.35
CA ASN A 144 -30.44 27.57 -15.41
C ASN A 144 -30.81 26.09 -15.73
N GLN A 145 -30.44 25.16 -14.85
CA GLN A 145 -30.66 23.70 -15.00
C GLN A 145 -29.97 23.05 -16.20
N GLN A 146 -29.04 23.75 -16.86
CA GLN A 146 -28.27 23.17 -17.96
C GLN A 146 -27.03 22.45 -17.42
N PRO A 147 -26.69 21.26 -17.95
CA PRO A 147 -25.40 20.64 -17.71
C PRO A 147 -24.28 21.50 -18.32
N ILE A 148 -23.30 21.88 -17.50
CA ILE A 148 -22.16 22.73 -17.90
C ILE A 148 -20.81 22.01 -17.79
N GLY A 149 -20.81 20.76 -17.34
CA GLY A 149 -19.62 19.93 -17.20
C GLY A 149 -19.89 18.68 -16.40
N GLN A 150 -18.83 18.05 -15.91
CA GLN A 150 -18.90 16.89 -15.04
C GLN A 150 -17.79 16.93 -13.99
N ILE A 151 -18.01 16.27 -12.85
CA ILE A 151 -17.01 16.01 -11.82
C ILE A 151 -16.82 14.49 -11.70
N LYS A 152 -15.56 14.07 -11.61
CA LYS A 152 -15.19 12.68 -11.35
C LYS A 152 -14.82 12.51 -9.88
N ILE A 153 -15.27 11.43 -9.27
CA ILE A 153 -15.06 11.14 -7.85
C ILE A 153 -14.74 9.66 -7.70
N ASP A 154 -13.61 9.35 -7.09
CA ASP A 154 -13.32 8.02 -6.59
C ASP A 154 -13.97 7.82 -5.22
N TYR A 155 -14.51 6.63 -4.95
CA TYR A 155 -15.15 6.31 -3.69
C TYR A 155 -14.69 4.96 -3.15
N LEU A 156 -14.73 4.85 -1.82
CA LEU A 156 -14.49 3.63 -1.05
C LEU A 156 -15.48 3.58 0.12
N PHE A 157 -16.29 2.53 0.16
CA PHE A 157 -17.15 2.15 1.26
C PHE A 157 -16.49 1.05 2.07
N VAL A 158 -16.23 1.37 3.34
CA VAL A 158 -15.69 0.41 4.29
C VAL A 158 -16.80 -0.10 5.19
N THR A 159 -17.06 -1.40 5.14
CA THR A 159 -18.02 -2.07 6.02
C THR A 159 -17.34 -2.58 7.29
N SER A 160 -18.11 -2.77 8.36
CA SER A 160 -17.58 -3.33 9.61
C SER A 160 -17.13 -4.77 9.41
N LEU A 161 -16.02 -5.17 10.06
CA LEU A 161 -15.58 -6.56 10.12
C LEU A 161 -16.72 -7.45 10.68
N PRO A 162 -17.10 -8.56 10.02
CA PRO A 162 -18.20 -9.42 10.47
C PRO A 162 -17.99 -9.91 11.92
N LYS A 163 -19.07 -9.97 12.71
CA LYS A 163 -18.99 -10.32 14.15
C LYS A 163 -18.32 -11.67 14.43
N MET A 164 -18.46 -12.64 13.52
CA MET A 164 -17.81 -13.95 13.64
C MET A 164 -16.27 -13.88 13.50
N CYS A 165 -15.76 -12.81 12.91
CA CYS A 165 -14.35 -12.59 12.63
C CYS A 165 -13.66 -11.72 13.70
N ASN A 166 -14.41 -11.22 14.69
CA ASN A 166 -13.92 -10.25 15.67
C ASN A 166 -13.68 -10.91 17.04
N PRO A 167 -12.43 -11.25 17.43
CA PRO A 167 -12.12 -11.61 18.81
C PRO A 167 -12.16 -10.35 19.67
N GLY A 168 -13.36 -9.84 19.95
CA GLY A 168 -13.64 -8.68 20.81
C GLY A 168 -12.63 -7.55 20.67
N GLN A 169 -12.78 -6.68 19.66
CA GLN A 169 -12.09 -5.39 19.57
C GLN A 169 -12.60 -4.43 20.68
N THR A 170 -12.36 -4.78 21.94
CA THR A 170 -12.84 -4.06 23.13
C THR A 170 -12.08 -2.76 23.41
N MET A 171 -11.13 -2.38 22.54
CA MET A 171 -10.20 -1.26 22.71
C MET A 171 -9.29 -1.34 23.95
N GLU A 172 -9.34 -2.43 24.74
CA GLU A 172 -8.48 -2.65 25.92
C GLU A 172 -6.99 -2.51 25.60
N VAL A 173 -6.61 -2.92 24.38
CA VAL A 173 -5.27 -2.75 23.84
C VAL A 173 -5.39 -2.23 22.41
N SER A 174 -4.68 -1.15 22.12
CA SER A 174 -4.57 -0.57 20.77
C SER A 174 -3.10 -0.23 20.48
N TYR A 175 -2.58 -0.73 19.36
CA TYR A 175 -1.26 -0.34 18.85
C TYR A 175 -1.34 0.31 17.46
N SER A 176 -2.54 0.67 16.98
CA SER A 176 -2.77 1.22 15.64
C SER A 176 -1.85 2.40 15.27
N LYS A 177 -1.49 3.22 16.27
CA LYS A 177 -0.55 4.36 16.12
C LYS A 177 0.67 4.27 17.05
N HIS A 178 0.89 3.13 17.70
CA HIS A 178 1.96 3.01 18.69
C HIS A 178 3.26 2.52 18.06
N TRP A 179 4.30 3.35 18.12
CA TRP A 179 5.67 2.94 17.83
C TRP A 179 6.62 3.36 18.96
N LYS A 180 7.25 2.38 19.61
CA LYS A 180 8.28 2.65 20.61
C LYS A 180 9.58 2.99 19.89
N LYS A 181 10.00 4.26 19.99
CA LYS A 181 11.30 4.77 19.52
C LYS A 181 12.45 3.89 20.02
N ARG A 182 13.34 3.52 19.10
CA ARG A 182 14.47 2.61 19.31
C ARG A 182 15.47 2.76 18.17
N LYS A 183 16.55 1.97 18.20
CA LYS A 183 17.43 1.81 17.03
C LYS A 183 16.65 1.22 15.86
N THR A 184 17.04 1.57 14.65
CA THR A 184 16.49 1.04 13.40
C THR A 184 16.30 -0.46 13.47
N LEU A 185 15.07 -0.92 13.21
CA LEU A 185 14.76 -2.32 13.11
C LEU A 185 15.20 -2.85 11.76
N GLU A 186 15.58 -4.12 11.72
CA GLU A 186 16.00 -4.75 10.48
C GLU A 186 15.11 -5.96 10.19
N VAL A 187 14.56 -5.95 9.00
CA VAL A 187 13.47 -6.80 8.56
C VAL A 187 13.95 -7.67 7.42
N GLY A 188 13.80 -8.99 7.56
CA GLY A 188 14.13 -9.92 6.48
C GLY A 188 13.05 -9.90 5.40
N HIS A 189 13.39 -9.41 4.21
CA HIS A 189 12.48 -9.36 3.05
C HIS A 189 12.11 -10.78 2.61
N ARG A 190 10.81 -11.11 2.52
CA ARG A 190 10.30 -12.46 2.19
C ARG A 190 10.97 -13.60 2.98
N GLY A 191 11.40 -13.29 4.21
CA GLY A 191 12.36 -14.09 4.98
C GLY A 191 13.82 -13.79 4.61
N CYS A 192 14.40 -14.57 3.70
CA CYS A 192 15.84 -14.50 3.36
C CYS A 192 16.15 -13.73 2.06
N GLY A 193 15.15 -13.07 1.47
CA GLY A 193 15.26 -12.27 0.27
C GLY A 193 14.77 -12.95 -1.00
N ASN A 194 14.82 -12.22 -2.12
CA ASN A 194 14.29 -12.68 -3.40
C ASN A 194 15.11 -13.85 -3.96
N SER A 195 14.49 -15.03 -4.07
CA SER A 195 15.15 -16.25 -4.53
C SER A 195 15.16 -16.45 -6.04
N TYR A 196 14.25 -15.79 -6.76
CA TYR A 196 14.01 -16.06 -8.17
C TYR A 196 14.85 -15.21 -9.11
N THR A 197 15.20 -13.99 -8.70
CA THR A 197 16.03 -13.08 -9.50
C THR A 197 17.45 -12.91 -8.95
N LYS A 198 17.67 -13.18 -7.66
CA LYS A 198 18.95 -12.92 -6.97
C LYS A 198 19.65 -14.16 -6.43
N PHE A 199 19.24 -15.35 -6.87
CA PHE A 199 19.84 -16.64 -6.50
C PHE A 199 19.96 -16.87 -4.98
N SER A 200 19.03 -16.34 -4.17
CA SER A 200 18.99 -16.67 -2.75
C SER A 200 18.89 -18.20 -2.59
N ALA A 201 19.74 -18.78 -1.74
CA ALA A 201 19.83 -20.23 -1.56
C ALA A 201 18.55 -20.85 -0.96
N VAL A 202 17.62 -20.01 -0.51
CA VAL A 202 16.38 -20.43 0.15
C VAL A 202 15.21 -19.80 -0.57
N ARG A 203 14.23 -20.63 -0.95
CA ARG A 203 12.97 -20.20 -1.56
C ARG A 203 12.28 -19.16 -0.68
N GLU A 204 12.04 -17.98 -1.23
CA GLU A 204 11.37 -16.87 -0.56
C GLU A 204 9.93 -17.22 -0.14
N ASN A 205 9.37 -16.48 0.82
CA ASN A 205 7.97 -16.64 1.24
C ASN A 205 7.60 -18.09 1.67
N THR A 206 8.56 -18.81 2.25
CA THR A 206 8.37 -20.15 2.85
C THR A 206 8.51 -20.09 4.36
N ILE A 207 7.89 -21.02 5.09
CA ILE A 207 8.04 -21.09 6.56
C ILE A 207 9.53 -21.22 6.93
N TYR A 208 10.28 -22.00 6.15
CA TYR A 208 11.70 -22.18 6.34
C TYR A 208 12.49 -20.88 6.12
N SER A 209 12.21 -20.09 5.07
CA SER A 209 12.92 -18.81 4.85
C SER A 209 12.68 -17.83 6.00
N LEU A 210 11.42 -17.73 6.45
CA LEU A 210 11.04 -16.86 7.57
C LEU A 210 11.71 -17.29 8.88
N ASN A 211 11.71 -18.59 9.19
CA ASN A 211 12.39 -19.11 10.37
C ASN A 211 13.92 -19.02 10.28
N LYS A 212 14.50 -19.15 9.08
CA LYS A 212 15.94 -18.96 8.87
C LYS A 212 16.35 -17.51 9.14
N ALA A 213 15.63 -16.53 8.58
CA ALA A 213 15.85 -15.12 8.87
C ALA A 213 15.71 -14.80 10.37
N ALA A 214 14.70 -15.35 11.03
CA ALA A 214 14.52 -15.24 12.47
C ALA A 214 15.74 -15.78 13.27
N ARG A 215 16.27 -16.95 12.88
CA ARG A 215 17.47 -17.55 13.50
C ARG A 215 18.72 -16.70 13.29
N LEU A 216 18.82 -16.02 12.14
CA LEU A 216 19.89 -15.07 11.81
C LEU A 216 19.72 -13.70 12.48
N GLY A 217 18.69 -13.53 13.32
CA GLY A 217 18.53 -12.38 14.18
C GLY A 217 17.66 -11.25 13.62
N ALA A 218 16.87 -11.52 12.56
CA ALA A 218 15.86 -10.59 12.06
C ALA A 218 14.90 -10.14 13.18
N ASP A 219 14.62 -8.83 13.24
CA ASP A 219 13.67 -8.28 14.21
C ASP A 219 12.24 -8.61 13.79
N PHE A 220 11.99 -8.32 12.52
CA PHE A 220 10.79 -8.68 11.80
C PHE A 220 11.14 -9.53 10.57
N VAL A 221 10.18 -10.29 10.08
CA VAL A 221 10.19 -10.82 8.71
C VAL A 221 9.04 -10.18 7.97
N GLU A 222 9.32 -9.77 6.74
CA GLU A 222 8.32 -9.29 5.78
C GLU A 222 7.91 -10.45 4.88
N PHE A 223 6.64 -10.49 4.48
CA PHE A 223 6.13 -11.43 3.48
C PHE A 223 4.81 -10.96 2.84
N ASP A 224 4.61 -11.37 1.59
CA ASP A 224 3.45 -11.04 0.77
C ASP A 224 2.26 -11.96 1.01
N THR A 225 1.08 -11.38 1.26
CA THR A 225 -0.17 -12.13 1.50
C THR A 225 -1.22 -11.77 0.46
N GLN A 226 -1.81 -12.79 -0.16
CA GLN A 226 -2.96 -12.66 -1.07
C GLN A 226 -3.90 -13.88 -0.91
N LEU A 227 -5.01 -13.92 -1.65
CA LEU A 227 -5.97 -15.01 -1.58
C LEU A 227 -5.90 -15.93 -2.80
N SER A 228 -6.07 -17.23 -2.58
CA SER A 228 -6.41 -18.20 -3.62
C SER A 228 -7.89 -18.10 -4.03
N GLN A 229 -8.29 -18.78 -5.11
CA GLN A 229 -9.69 -18.80 -5.59
C GLN A 229 -10.70 -19.24 -4.52
N ASP A 230 -10.31 -20.23 -3.70
CA ASP A 230 -11.11 -20.74 -2.58
C ASP A 230 -11.01 -19.88 -1.31
N LYS A 231 -10.56 -18.63 -1.45
CA LYS A 231 -10.53 -17.60 -0.41
C LYS A 231 -9.66 -17.97 0.80
N ILE A 232 -8.56 -18.68 0.55
CA ILE A 232 -7.56 -19.01 1.57
C ILE A 232 -6.43 -17.99 1.48
N ALA A 233 -6.09 -17.36 2.60
CA ALA A 233 -4.93 -16.48 2.68
C ALA A 233 -3.63 -17.28 2.56
N ILE A 234 -2.84 -16.97 1.54
CA ILE A 234 -1.58 -17.62 1.21
C ILE A 234 -0.45 -16.60 1.20
N VAL A 235 0.77 -17.08 1.45
CA VAL A 235 1.96 -16.24 1.37
C VAL A 235 2.66 -16.47 0.02
N PHE A 236 2.60 -15.47 -0.86
CA PHE A 236 3.17 -15.50 -2.21
C PHE A 236 3.19 -14.11 -2.85
N HIS A 237 4.27 -13.79 -3.57
CA HIS A 237 4.52 -12.45 -4.12
C HIS A 237 3.76 -12.18 -5.43
N ASP A 238 3.96 -12.98 -6.48
CA ASP A 238 3.42 -12.62 -7.80
C ASP A 238 1.89 -12.80 -7.87
N PHE A 239 1.18 -11.96 -8.63
CA PHE A 239 -0.25 -12.17 -8.89
C PHE A 239 -0.53 -13.31 -9.87
N HIS A 240 0.50 -13.73 -10.61
CA HIS A 240 0.40 -14.73 -11.65
C HIS A 240 1.44 -15.80 -11.48
N VAL A 241 1.10 -16.99 -11.95
CA VAL A 241 2.01 -18.13 -12.05
C VAL A 241 2.00 -18.70 -13.46
N LEU A 242 3.07 -19.39 -13.84
CA LEU A 242 3.14 -20.11 -15.10
C LEU A 242 2.86 -21.60 -14.86
N VAL A 243 1.94 -22.17 -15.61
CA VAL A 243 1.61 -23.61 -15.54
C VAL A 243 1.99 -24.28 -16.85
N SER A 244 2.70 -25.41 -16.76
CA SER A 244 2.96 -26.26 -17.91
C SER A 244 1.89 -27.35 -18.03
N VAL A 245 1.44 -27.62 -19.26
CA VAL A 245 0.55 -28.75 -19.53
C VAL A 245 1.39 -29.90 -20.06
N ALA A 246 1.39 -31.04 -19.37
CA ALA A 246 1.96 -32.27 -19.91
C ALA A 246 1.15 -32.70 -21.15
N LYS A 247 1.73 -32.64 -22.34
CA LYS A 247 1.11 -33.20 -23.56
C LYS A 247 0.91 -34.70 -23.35
N ARG A 248 -0.34 -35.18 -23.38
CA ARG A 248 -0.62 -36.62 -23.52
C ARG A 248 -0.03 -37.08 -24.86
N SER A 249 0.85 -38.08 -24.84
CA SER A 249 1.28 -38.76 -26.07
C SER A 249 0.05 -39.33 -26.80
N PRO A 250 -0.13 -39.09 -28.11
CA PRO A 250 -1.21 -39.70 -28.90
C PRO A 250 -1.04 -41.21 -29.17
N SER A 251 -0.05 -41.88 -28.59
CA SER A 251 0.33 -43.24 -28.98
C SER A 251 -0.21 -44.33 -28.06
N LEU A 252 -1.52 -44.40 -27.82
CA LEU A 252 -2.14 -45.57 -27.14
C LEU A 252 -3.63 -45.79 -27.47
N LEU A 253 -4.11 -45.34 -28.64
CA LEU A 253 -5.47 -45.64 -29.14
C LEU A 253 -5.48 -46.07 -30.61
N ASP A 254 -4.57 -46.94 -31.02
CA ASP A 254 -4.77 -47.69 -32.26
C ASP A 254 -4.25 -49.14 -32.12
N ILE A 255 -5.02 -49.95 -31.39
CA ILE A 255 -4.99 -51.40 -31.54
C ILE A 255 -6.29 -51.79 -32.22
N SER A 256 -6.36 -51.58 -33.53
CA SER A 256 -7.01 -52.51 -34.46
C SER A 256 -6.87 -51.99 -35.89
N HIS A 257 -5.98 -52.58 -36.68
CA HIS A 257 -6.36 -53.28 -37.92
C HIS A 257 -5.12 -53.93 -38.55
N ASN A 258 -5.37 -55.12 -39.07
CA ASN A 258 -4.40 -56.14 -39.42
C ASN A 258 -3.92 -55.99 -40.87
N ASN A 259 -2.76 -56.61 -41.15
CA ASN A 259 -2.29 -57.15 -42.45
C ASN A 259 -1.68 -56.20 -43.52
N ASN A 260 -0.36 -56.30 -43.76
CA ASN A 260 0.21 -57.11 -44.86
C ASN A 260 1.73 -56.88 -45.11
N PHE A 261 2.46 -58.01 -45.15
CA PHE A 261 3.55 -58.43 -46.07
C PHE A 261 4.87 -57.64 -46.28
N ASN A 262 5.95 -58.39 -45.99
CA ASN A 262 7.17 -58.69 -46.79
C ASN A 262 8.51 -57.93 -46.61
N ASN A 263 9.50 -58.72 -46.13
CA ASN A 263 10.86 -58.97 -46.63
C ASN A 263 11.74 -57.78 -47.10
N THR A 264 12.97 -57.65 -46.57
CA THR A 264 14.19 -58.32 -47.09
C THR A 264 15.45 -57.85 -46.32
N ILE A 265 16.41 -58.77 -46.23
CA ILE A 265 17.74 -58.81 -45.61
C ILE A 265 18.75 -57.81 -46.23
N SER A 266 19.66 -57.21 -45.43
CA SER A 266 21.12 -57.36 -45.61
C SER A 266 22.00 -56.52 -44.66
N ASN A 267 23.03 -57.20 -44.16
CA ASN A 267 24.18 -56.76 -43.34
C ASN A 267 25.08 -55.70 -43.99
N GLY A 268 25.88 -55.00 -43.17
CA GLY A 268 27.15 -54.41 -43.62
C GLY A 268 27.83 -53.50 -42.60
N LYS A 269 28.92 -53.98 -41.99
CA LYS A 269 29.78 -53.30 -41.02
C LYS A 269 30.97 -52.55 -41.68
N ASN A 270 31.51 -51.60 -40.91
CA ASN A 270 32.93 -51.25 -40.70
C ASN A 270 33.66 -50.14 -41.49
N GLY A 271 34.38 -49.31 -40.71
CA GLY A 271 35.64 -48.61 -41.02
C GLY A 271 35.47 -47.16 -41.47
N GLY A 272 36.14 -46.12 -40.95
CA GLY A 272 37.34 -46.00 -40.13
C GLY A 272 38.27 -44.92 -40.73
N SER A 273 38.78 -44.00 -39.88
CA SER A 273 40.03 -43.20 -40.03
C SER A 273 39.97 -41.73 -40.52
N ARG A 274 40.55 -40.87 -39.67
CA ARG A 274 41.00 -39.44 -39.76
C ARG A 274 42.25 -39.26 -40.68
N PRO A 275 42.97 -38.10 -40.71
CA PRO A 275 42.63 -36.69 -41.00
C PRO A 275 43.69 -36.00 -41.94
N ALA A 276 43.49 -34.74 -42.40
CA ALA A 276 44.55 -33.71 -42.58
C ALA A 276 44.04 -32.38 -43.21
N THR A 277 44.58 -31.29 -42.68
CA THR A 277 44.50 -29.83 -42.97
C THR A 277 45.38 -29.38 -44.17
N PRO A 278 45.65 -28.08 -44.41
CA PRO A 278 44.79 -26.90 -44.67
C PRO A 278 45.25 -26.10 -45.92
N GLU A 279 44.42 -25.25 -46.56
CA GLU A 279 44.94 -24.06 -47.28
C GLU A 279 43.88 -23.02 -47.68
N GLN A 280 44.39 -21.82 -47.99
CA GLN A 280 43.79 -20.49 -47.92
C GLN A 280 43.07 -20.03 -49.21
N ALA A 281 42.14 -19.07 -49.08
CA ALA A 281 42.11 -17.77 -49.80
C ALA A 281 40.71 -17.30 -50.29
N GLN A 282 40.38 -16.08 -49.83
CA GLN A 282 39.77 -14.92 -50.52
C GLN A 282 38.38 -14.96 -51.23
N GLN A 283 37.53 -14.09 -50.68
CA GLN A 283 36.69 -13.03 -51.30
C GLN A 283 35.43 -13.35 -52.13
N ASN A 284 34.34 -12.74 -51.62
CA ASN A 284 33.22 -12.06 -52.30
C ASN A 284 32.16 -12.87 -53.08
N GLY A 285 30.89 -12.61 -52.73
CA GLY A 285 29.74 -12.85 -53.60
C GLY A 285 28.48 -13.26 -52.84
N GLY A 286 27.49 -12.38 -52.77
CA GLY A 286 26.26 -12.61 -52.02
C GLY A 286 25.26 -13.59 -52.66
N LYS A 287 24.33 -14.03 -51.80
CA LYS A 287 22.98 -14.55 -52.06
C LYS A 287 22.86 -15.82 -52.93
N ASN A 288 22.67 -16.97 -52.27
CA ASN A 288 21.37 -17.66 -52.33
C ASN A 288 21.26 -18.80 -51.30
N THR A 289 20.05 -18.91 -50.80
CA THR A 289 19.50 -19.90 -49.88
C THR A 289 19.65 -21.33 -50.39
N HIS A 290 20.26 -22.20 -49.60
CA HIS A 290 20.04 -23.64 -49.70
C HIS A 290 19.96 -24.25 -48.30
N LEU A 291 18.86 -24.94 -48.05
CA LEU A 291 18.55 -25.66 -46.82
C LEU A 291 19.68 -26.63 -46.46
N LEU A 292 20.24 -26.47 -45.27
CA LEU A 292 20.92 -27.53 -44.53
C LEU A 292 20.02 -27.89 -43.36
N VAL A 293 19.31 -29.00 -43.51
CA VAL A 293 18.63 -29.69 -42.42
C VAL A 293 19.70 -30.21 -41.48
N SER A 294 19.96 -29.47 -40.39
CA SER A 294 20.65 -30.02 -39.23
C SER A 294 19.61 -30.74 -38.37
N ASN A 295 19.79 -32.06 -38.24
CA ASN A 295 19.11 -32.89 -37.25
C ASN A 295 19.32 -32.28 -35.86
N THR A 296 18.32 -31.53 -35.42
CA THR A 296 18.14 -31.13 -34.03
C THR A 296 16.99 -31.98 -33.53
N GLU A 297 17.27 -32.81 -32.52
CA GLU A 297 16.25 -33.43 -31.67
C GLU A 297 15.16 -32.40 -31.36
N PRO A 298 13.87 -32.73 -31.47
CA PRO A 298 12.82 -31.75 -31.24
C PRO A 298 12.92 -31.27 -29.80
N SER A 299 13.38 -30.04 -29.61
CA SER A 299 13.28 -29.34 -28.34
C SER A 299 11.82 -29.39 -27.91
N GLN A 300 11.56 -30.01 -26.76
CA GLN A 300 10.23 -30.05 -26.18
C GLN A 300 9.79 -28.60 -25.91
N ILE A 301 9.02 -28.03 -26.84
CA ILE A 301 8.29 -26.79 -26.63
C ILE A 301 7.26 -27.11 -25.54
N THR A 302 7.64 -26.86 -24.29
CA THR A 302 6.73 -26.85 -23.15
C THR A 302 5.92 -25.58 -23.27
N ASP A 303 4.65 -25.71 -23.63
CA ASP A 303 3.71 -24.59 -23.68
C ASP A 303 3.38 -24.19 -22.22
N PHE A 304 3.71 -22.96 -21.84
CA PHE A 304 3.36 -22.38 -20.54
C PHE A 304 2.15 -21.47 -20.66
N HIS A 305 1.23 -21.59 -19.72
CA HIS A 305 0.07 -20.72 -19.60
C HIS A 305 0.18 -19.87 -18.32
N GLN A 306 0.05 -18.56 -18.46
CA GLN A 306 -0.05 -17.64 -17.33
C GLN A 306 -1.46 -17.72 -16.74
N LEU A 307 -1.55 -17.98 -15.44
CA LEU A 307 -2.81 -18.04 -14.69
C LEU A 307 -2.70 -17.13 -13.47
N ALA A 308 -3.79 -16.42 -13.15
CA ALA A 308 -3.85 -15.63 -11.93
C ALA A 308 -3.94 -16.54 -10.72
N VAL A 309 -3.23 -16.17 -9.65
CA VAL A 309 -3.28 -16.89 -8.36
C VAL A 309 -4.70 -16.89 -7.79
N SER A 310 -5.45 -15.80 -8.00
CA SER A 310 -6.86 -15.66 -7.63
C SER A 310 -7.80 -16.63 -8.38
N ASP A 311 -7.37 -17.22 -9.49
CA ASP A 311 -8.16 -18.16 -10.28
C ASP A 311 -7.87 -19.63 -9.96
N LEU A 312 -6.92 -19.90 -9.05
CA LEU A 312 -6.50 -21.24 -8.66
C LEU A 312 -6.81 -21.50 -7.18
N ARG A 313 -7.39 -22.66 -6.88
CA ARG A 313 -7.53 -23.16 -5.50
C ARG A 313 -6.16 -23.48 -4.92
N LEU A 314 -6.02 -23.42 -3.60
CA LEU A 314 -4.75 -23.74 -2.94
C LEU A 314 -4.23 -25.15 -3.29
N GLU A 315 -5.12 -26.14 -3.35
CA GLU A 315 -4.73 -27.50 -3.75
C GLU A 315 -4.17 -27.54 -5.18
N GLN A 316 -4.74 -26.75 -6.11
CA GLN A 316 -4.26 -26.66 -7.48
C GLN A 316 -2.89 -25.98 -7.55
N LEU A 317 -2.69 -24.89 -6.80
CA LEU A 317 -1.38 -24.21 -6.69
C LEU A 317 -0.27 -25.13 -6.20
N ARG A 318 -0.61 -26.09 -5.31
CA ARG A 318 0.34 -27.06 -4.74
C ARG A 318 0.58 -28.29 -5.61
N LEU A 319 -0.39 -28.68 -6.44
CA LEU A 319 -0.33 -29.90 -7.26
C LEU A 319 0.20 -29.68 -8.68
N LEU A 320 -0.06 -28.50 -9.27
CA LEU A 320 0.38 -28.22 -10.63
C LEU A 320 1.90 -28.05 -10.68
N GLN A 321 2.51 -28.33 -11.84
CA GLN A 321 3.89 -27.92 -12.12
C GLN A 321 3.89 -26.41 -12.37
N VAL A 322 3.93 -25.67 -11.28
CA VAL A 322 3.90 -24.21 -11.28
C VAL A 322 5.33 -23.68 -11.37
N HIS A 323 5.54 -22.66 -12.18
CA HIS A 323 6.80 -21.94 -12.33
C HIS A 323 6.60 -20.46 -12.02
N HIS A 324 7.68 -19.81 -11.59
CA HIS A 324 7.67 -18.38 -11.27
C HIS A 324 7.43 -17.54 -12.54
N HIS A 325 6.58 -16.53 -12.49
CA HIS A 325 6.22 -15.75 -13.68
C HIS A 325 7.41 -14.98 -14.25
N GLN A 326 8.25 -14.43 -13.37
CA GLN A 326 9.48 -13.71 -13.76
C GLN A 326 10.63 -14.60 -14.25
N ALA A 327 10.48 -15.94 -14.29
CA ALA A 327 11.54 -16.85 -14.73
C ALA A 327 11.68 -16.98 -16.26
N LEU A 328 10.92 -16.22 -17.06
CA LEU A 328 10.97 -16.28 -18.52
C LEU A 328 12.30 -15.78 -19.12
N ASP A 329 13.02 -14.90 -18.41
CA ASP A 329 14.27 -14.30 -18.90
C ASP A 329 15.53 -15.12 -18.56
N ASN A 330 15.43 -16.12 -17.68
CA ASN A 330 16.55 -16.98 -17.28
C ASN A 330 16.36 -18.40 -17.81
N GLN A 331 17.39 -18.96 -18.47
CA GLN A 331 17.33 -20.26 -19.14
C GLN A 331 17.05 -21.47 -18.22
N ASP A 332 17.12 -21.29 -16.90
CA ASP A 332 16.74 -22.29 -15.90
C ASP A 332 15.35 -21.98 -15.33
N LYS A 333 14.34 -22.68 -15.88
CA LYS A 333 12.93 -22.60 -15.48
C LYS A 333 12.74 -23.11 -14.04
N LEU A 334 12.88 -22.23 -13.04
CA LEU A 334 12.76 -22.58 -11.62
C LEU A 334 11.33 -23.05 -11.29
N GLN A 335 11.23 -24.33 -10.93
CA GLN A 335 9.98 -24.97 -10.53
C GLN A 335 9.59 -24.52 -9.11
N LEU A 336 8.37 -23.99 -8.96
CA LEU A 336 7.80 -23.60 -7.67
C LEU A 336 7.30 -24.83 -6.91
N SER A 337 6.60 -25.73 -7.60
CA SER A 337 6.03 -26.94 -6.99
C SER A 337 7.14 -27.80 -6.37
N GLY A 338 6.93 -28.17 -5.10
CA GLY A 338 7.94 -28.90 -4.36
C GLY A 338 8.14 -30.32 -4.83
N GLY A 339 9.33 -30.86 -4.56
CA GLY A 339 9.61 -32.28 -4.78
C GLY A 339 8.74 -33.17 -3.88
N PRO A 340 8.49 -34.44 -4.26
CA PRO A 340 7.68 -35.36 -3.46
C PRO A 340 8.22 -35.58 -2.03
N ASP A 341 9.53 -35.41 -1.83
CA ASP A 341 10.20 -35.55 -0.54
C ASP A 341 10.55 -34.20 0.13
N GLU A 342 10.09 -33.08 -0.44
CA GLU A 342 10.38 -31.76 0.12
C GLU A 342 9.56 -31.51 1.39
N SER A 343 10.25 -31.10 2.47
CA SER A 343 9.60 -30.79 3.74
C SER A 343 8.58 -29.66 3.58
N PHE A 344 7.44 -29.78 4.27
CA PHE A 344 6.35 -28.81 4.25
C PHE A 344 6.82 -27.36 4.48
N GLU A 345 7.83 -27.14 5.34
CA GLU A 345 8.35 -25.81 5.62
C GLU A 345 9.00 -25.12 4.40
N HIS A 346 9.42 -25.90 3.40
CA HIS A 346 10.07 -25.41 2.17
C HIS A 346 9.10 -25.27 0.99
N LEU A 347 7.87 -25.77 1.12
CA LEU A 347 6.88 -25.72 0.06
C LEU A 347 6.40 -24.27 -0.18
N PRO A 348 6.12 -23.90 -1.44
CA PRO A 348 5.51 -22.60 -1.76
C PRO A 348 4.06 -22.54 -1.28
N PHE A 349 3.49 -21.33 -1.32
CA PHE A 349 2.10 -21.07 -0.95
C PHE A 349 1.73 -21.61 0.46
N PRO A 350 2.54 -21.37 1.51
CA PRO A 350 2.08 -21.69 2.86
C PRO A 350 0.86 -20.84 3.17
N LYS A 351 -0.07 -21.36 3.99
CA LYS A 351 -1.20 -20.54 4.43
C LYS A 351 -0.70 -19.47 5.39
N LEU A 352 -1.34 -18.31 5.40
CA LEU A 352 -1.05 -17.28 6.40
C LEU A 352 -1.18 -17.83 7.83
N LEU A 353 -2.19 -18.66 8.06
CA LEU A 353 -2.39 -19.39 9.32
C LEU A 353 -1.15 -20.20 9.73
N ASP A 354 -0.56 -20.95 8.79
CA ASP A 354 0.63 -21.77 9.05
C ASP A 354 1.81 -20.89 9.44
N VAL A 355 1.99 -19.75 8.77
CA VAL A 355 3.04 -18.76 9.08
C VAL A 355 2.85 -18.15 10.47
N LEU A 356 1.62 -17.78 10.85
CA LEU A 356 1.30 -17.24 12.17
C LEU A 356 1.66 -18.20 13.31
N GLN A 357 1.46 -19.50 13.08
CA GLN A 357 1.66 -20.56 14.08
C GLN A 357 3.10 -21.09 14.13
N LEU A 358 3.76 -21.26 12.98
CA LEU A 358 5.00 -22.03 12.87
C LEU A 358 6.28 -21.18 12.82
N VAL A 359 6.19 -19.89 12.51
CA VAL A 359 7.37 -19.01 12.58
C VAL A 359 7.66 -18.63 14.04
N ASN A 360 8.95 -18.52 14.39
CA ASN A 360 9.43 -18.19 15.73
C ASN A 360 8.61 -17.06 16.39
N PRO A 361 7.97 -17.27 17.56
CA PRO A 361 7.05 -16.31 18.19
C PRO A 361 7.69 -14.99 18.64
N ASP A 362 9.01 -14.92 18.72
CA ASP A 362 9.74 -13.71 19.12
C ASP A 362 9.97 -12.72 17.97
N THR A 363 9.91 -13.22 16.74
CA THR A 363 10.07 -12.42 15.51
C THR A 363 8.77 -11.70 15.17
N GLY A 364 8.87 -10.39 14.90
CA GLY A 364 7.73 -9.61 14.44
C GLY A 364 7.37 -9.91 12.98
N PHE A 365 6.15 -9.60 12.55
CA PHE A 365 5.74 -9.70 11.15
C PHE A 365 5.43 -8.34 10.55
N ASN A 366 5.97 -8.10 9.35
CA ASN A 366 5.43 -7.13 8.43
C ASN A 366 4.62 -7.90 7.38
N ILE A 367 3.30 -7.83 7.44
CA ILE A 367 2.42 -8.55 6.53
C ILE A 367 2.06 -7.59 5.39
N GLU A 368 2.67 -7.76 4.22
CA GLU A 368 2.25 -7.03 3.01
C GLU A 368 0.94 -7.64 2.51
N VAL A 369 -0.15 -6.87 2.53
CA VAL A 369 -1.45 -7.25 1.96
C VAL A 369 -1.44 -6.84 0.50
N LYS A 370 -1.29 -7.82 -0.38
CA LYS A 370 -1.04 -7.58 -1.80
C LYS A 370 -2.34 -7.48 -2.59
N TYR A 371 -2.59 -6.31 -3.18
CA TYR A 371 -3.77 -6.03 -3.97
C TYR A 371 -3.38 -5.34 -5.28
N PRO A 372 -3.87 -5.81 -6.44
CA PRO A 372 -3.40 -5.34 -7.74
C PRO A 372 -3.90 -3.94 -8.06
N GLN A 373 -3.06 -3.16 -8.73
CA GLN A 373 -3.33 -1.79 -9.16
C GLN A 373 -3.12 -1.62 -10.67
N GLY A 374 -3.73 -0.55 -11.20
CA GLY A 374 -3.50 -0.09 -12.57
C GLY A 374 -2.22 0.75 -12.67
N MET A 375 -1.52 0.64 -13.79
CA MET A 375 -0.28 1.37 -14.07
C MET A 375 -0.48 2.48 -15.11
N GLN A 376 0.35 3.52 -15.08
CA GLN A 376 0.23 4.70 -15.97
C GLN A 376 0.43 4.38 -17.45
N ASP A 377 1.07 3.27 -17.78
CA ASP A 377 1.20 2.77 -19.15
C ASP A 377 -0.06 2.06 -19.69
N GLY A 378 -1.13 1.99 -18.87
CA GLY A 378 -2.39 1.35 -19.20
C GLY A 378 -2.42 -0.16 -18.91
N THR A 379 -1.32 -0.74 -18.43
CA THR A 379 -1.30 -2.12 -17.92
C THR A 379 -1.94 -2.21 -16.53
N HIS A 380 -2.19 -3.43 -16.08
CA HIS A 380 -2.80 -3.68 -14.76
C HIS A 380 -2.21 -4.96 -14.19
N GLU A 381 -1.85 -4.94 -12.90
CA GLU A 381 -1.12 -6.04 -12.26
C GLU A 381 -1.90 -7.36 -12.26
N CYS A 382 -3.21 -7.30 -11.99
CA CYS A 382 -4.15 -8.41 -12.16
C CYS A 382 -5.60 -7.90 -12.21
N LYS A 383 -6.33 -8.12 -13.30
CA LYS A 383 -7.72 -7.63 -13.47
C LYS A 383 -8.73 -8.60 -12.85
N ASN A 384 -9.95 -8.13 -12.60
CA ASN A 384 -11.06 -8.93 -12.05
C ASN A 384 -10.72 -9.63 -10.73
N PHE A 385 -10.15 -8.86 -9.79
CA PHE A 385 -9.73 -9.35 -8.49
C PHE A 385 -10.88 -9.34 -7.46
N PHE A 386 -10.61 -9.83 -6.26
CA PHE A 386 -11.59 -9.94 -5.17
C PHE A 386 -12.17 -8.58 -4.72
N GLU A 387 -13.38 -8.58 -4.17
CA GLU A 387 -13.94 -7.36 -3.54
C GLU A 387 -13.12 -6.98 -2.29
N ARG A 388 -12.81 -5.69 -2.15
CA ARG A 388 -11.82 -5.18 -1.20
C ARG A 388 -12.18 -5.44 0.27
N ASN A 389 -13.46 -5.32 0.66
CA ASN A 389 -13.88 -5.59 2.03
C ASN A 389 -13.74 -7.08 2.37
N GLU A 390 -14.30 -7.97 1.55
CA GLU A 390 -14.21 -9.42 1.78
C GLU A 390 -12.75 -9.88 1.83
N PHE A 391 -11.93 -9.40 0.90
CA PHE A 391 -10.51 -9.72 0.83
C PHE A 391 -9.76 -9.37 2.13
N VAL A 392 -9.95 -8.13 2.62
CA VAL A 392 -9.33 -7.66 3.87
C VAL A 392 -9.92 -8.37 5.09
N ASP A 393 -11.23 -8.64 5.10
CA ASP A 393 -11.90 -9.30 6.22
C ASP A 393 -11.35 -10.71 6.48
N ILE A 394 -11.09 -11.48 5.43
CA ILE A 394 -10.50 -12.83 5.52
C ILE A 394 -9.10 -12.76 6.14
N ILE A 395 -8.24 -11.86 5.64
CA ILE A 395 -6.86 -11.72 6.14
C ILE A 395 -6.86 -11.22 7.59
N LEU A 396 -7.68 -10.22 7.90
CA LEU A 396 -7.80 -9.69 9.27
C LEU A 396 -8.32 -10.76 10.23
N GLN A 397 -9.25 -11.62 9.80
CA GLN A 397 -9.75 -12.72 10.60
C GLN A 397 -8.62 -13.65 11.03
N ASP A 398 -7.81 -14.15 10.08
CA ASP A 398 -6.68 -15.02 10.36
C ASP A 398 -5.70 -14.36 11.34
N VAL A 399 -5.35 -13.10 11.10
CA VAL A 399 -4.36 -12.37 11.91
C VAL A 399 -4.87 -12.04 13.31
N LEU A 400 -6.12 -11.58 13.45
CA LEU A 400 -6.67 -11.21 14.75
C LEU A 400 -6.90 -12.46 15.64
N GLN A 401 -7.29 -13.59 15.05
CA GLN A 401 -7.53 -14.84 15.76
C GLN A 401 -6.23 -15.56 16.14
N HIS A 402 -5.21 -15.53 15.26
CA HIS A 402 -4.01 -16.35 15.42
C HIS A 402 -2.70 -15.57 15.65
N GLY A 403 -2.73 -14.24 15.59
CA GLY A 403 -1.55 -13.38 15.83
C GLY A 403 -1.06 -13.36 17.28
N ALA A 404 -1.83 -13.89 18.24
CA ALA A 404 -1.47 -14.02 19.65
C ALA A 404 -0.85 -12.73 20.25
N LYS A 405 0.36 -12.83 20.82
CA LYS A 405 1.15 -11.72 21.38
C LYS A 405 2.25 -11.21 20.43
N ARG A 406 2.23 -11.65 19.17
CA ARG A 406 3.25 -11.28 18.18
C ARG A 406 3.16 -9.79 17.87
N ARG A 407 4.31 -9.18 17.62
CA ARG A 407 4.38 -7.83 17.05
C ARG A 407 4.07 -7.95 15.56
N ILE A 408 2.99 -7.32 15.11
CA ILE A 408 2.57 -7.35 13.71
C ILE A 408 2.36 -5.91 13.25
N VAL A 409 2.84 -5.60 12.06
CA VAL A 409 2.50 -4.41 11.28
C VAL A 409 1.98 -4.89 9.93
N PHE A 410 0.94 -4.24 9.41
CA PHE A 410 0.49 -4.45 8.05
C PHE A 410 1.17 -3.47 7.12
N SER A 411 1.34 -3.84 5.86
CA SER A 411 1.71 -2.90 4.80
C SER A 411 0.97 -3.19 3.50
N SER A 412 0.88 -2.21 2.61
CA SER A 412 0.27 -2.36 1.27
C SER A 412 0.73 -1.23 0.35
N PHE A 413 0.88 -1.51 -0.94
CA PHE A 413 1.06 -0.50 -1.99
C PHE A 413 -0.27 0.16 -2.39
N ASP A 414 -1.40 -0.47 -2.11
CA ASP A 414 -2.74 0.07 -2.39
C ASP A 414 -3.22 0.91 -1.18
N PRO A 415 -3.48 2.22 -1.36
CA PRO A 415 -3.91 3.13 -0.28
C PRO A 415 -5.31 2.84 0.28
N ASP A 416 -6.23 2.27 -0.50
CA ASP A 416 -7.54 1.89 0.03
C ASP A 416 -7.44 0.64 0.90
N ILE A 417 -6.56 -0.30 0.56
CA ILE A 417 -6.27 -1.45 1.43
C ILE A 417 -5.66 -0.98 2.74
N CYS A 418 -4.73 -0.02 2.72
CA CYS A 418 -4.24 0.62 3.95
C CYS A 418 -5.37 1.23 4.78
N THR A 419 -6.31 1.91 4.12
CA THR A 419 -7.48 2.52 4.76
C THR A 419 -8.43 1.48 5.35
N LEU A 420 -8.77 0.42 4.60
CA LEU A 420 -9.61 -0.68 5.04
C LEU A 420 -9.04 -1.36 6.29
N ILE A 421 -7.75 -1.69 6.28
CA ILE A 421 -7.07 -2.32 7.42
C ILE A 421 -7.06 -1.38 8.63
N SER A 422 -6.83 -0.07 8.43
CA SER A 422 -6.70 0.87 9.54
C SER A 422 -8.04 1.16 10.24
N VAL A 423 -9.16 1.15 9.50
CA VAL A 423 -10.48 1.45 10.07
C VAL A 423 -11.22 0.21 10.57
N LYS A 424 -10.95 -0.99 10.03
CA LYS A 424 -11.59 -2.25 10.45
C LYS A 424 -11.02 -2.83 11.75
N GLN A 425 -9.87 -2.35 12.23
CA GLN A 425 -9.27 -2.83 13.47
C GLN A 425 -8.42 -1.76 14.17
N ASN A 426 -8.19 -1.94 15.47
CA ASN A 426 -7.45 -1.00 16.31
C ASN A 426 -6.14 -1.59 16.89
N LYS A 427 -5.84 -2.86 16.65
CA LYS A 427 -4.78 -3.60 17.33
C LYS A 427 -3.42 -3.43 16.68
N TYR A 428 -3.33 -3.53 15.36
CA TYR A 428 -2.08 -3.55 14.60
C TYR A 428 -1.93 -2.29 13.74
N PRO A 429 -0.74 -1.67 13.72
CA PRO A 429 -0.47 -0.52 12.87
C PRO A 429 -0.37 -0.90 11.39
N VAL A 430 -0.46 0.12 10.53
CA VAL A 430 -0.38 0.01 9.06
C VAL A 430 0.70 0.95 8.52
N LEU A 431 1.56 0.45 7.63
CA LEU A 431 2.55 1.22 6.88
C LEU A 431 2.13 1.27 5.40
N PHE A 432 2.24 2.42 4.76
CA PHE A 432 1.99 2.55 3.32
C PHE A 432 3.28 2.32 2.53
N LEU A 433 3.28 1.37 1.60
CA LEU A 433 4.42 1.10 0.72
C LEU A 433 4.42 2.08 -0.45
N SER A 434 5.55 2.75 -0.65
CA SER A 434 5.75 3.71 -1.74
C SER A 434 6.89 3.28 -2.62
N ILE A 435 6.64 3.24 -3.94
CA ILE A 435 7.69 3.12 -4.97
C ILE A 435 8.41 4.44 -5.24
N GLY A 436 7.81 5.57 -4.83
CA GLY A 436 8.36 6.91 -5.05
C GLY A 436 8.52 7.27 -6.53
N VAL A 437 9.42 8.20 -6.84
CA VAL A 437 9.80 8.54 -8.21
C VAL A 437 11.05 7.75 -8.62
N THR A 438 10.84 6.68 -9.36
CA THR A 438 11.86 5.68 -9.69
C THR A 438 11.90 5.37 -11.17
N SER A 439 13.07 4.95 -11.68
CA SER A 439 13.19 4.41 -13.04
C SER A 439 13.03 2.89 -13.10
N ARG A 440 12.85 2.21 -11.96
CA ARG A 440 12.77 0.74 -11.89
C ARG A 440 11.36 0.20 -12.10
N TYR A 441 10.36 0.97 -11.73
CA TYR A 441 8.96 0.55 -11.75
C TYR A 441 8.12 1.53 -12.55
N VAL A 442 7.11 1.00 -13.25
CA VAL A 442 6.09 1.83 -13.88
C VAL A 442 5.22 2.43 -12.77
N PRO A 443 4.96 3.74 -12.76
CA PRO A 443 4.13 4.35 -11.74
C PRO A 443 2.68 3.83 -11.78
N TYR A 444 2.05 3.72 -10.62
CA TYR A 444 0.62 3.44 -10.52
C TYR A 444 -0.23 4.65 -10.96
N VAL A 445 -1.46 4.38 -11.38
CA VAL A 445 -2.44 5.41 -11.77
C VAL A 445 -2.91 6.22 -10.56
N ASP A 446 -3.05 5.59 -9.39
CA ASP A 446 -3.54 6.24 -8.17
C ASP A 446 -2.62 7.41 -7.80
N VAL A 447 -3.20 8.59 -7.65
CA VAL A 447 -2.42 9.79 -7.37
C VAL A 447 -1.71 9.73 -6.02
N ARG A 448 -2.28 9.00 -5.03
CA ARG A 448 -1.74 8.86 -3.67
C ARG A 448 -0.40 8.12 -3.64
N THR A 449 -0.08 7.36 -4.70
CA THR A 449 1.16 6.59 -4.82
C THR A 449 2.25 7.29 -5.64
N GLN A 450 1.96 8.43 -6.28
CA GLN A 450 2.81 9.00 -7.34
C GLN A 450 4.17 9.54 -6.89
N SER A 451 4.36 9.82 -5.60
CA SER A 451 5.65 10.27 -5.06
C SER A 451 5.77 9.93 -3.59
N SER A 452 7.01 9.90 -3.07
CA SER A 452 7.25 9.71 -1.64
C SER A 452 6.64 10.81 -0.78
N GLN A 453 6.58 12.06 -1.26
CA GLN A 453 5.93 13.13 -0.51
C GLN A 453 4.41 12.96 -0.47
N MET A 454 3.79 12.54 -1.58
CA MET A 454 2.36 12.24 -1.59
C MET A 454 2.04 11.06 -0.67
N ALA A 455 2.91 10.05 -0.61
CA ALA A 455 2.78 8.94 0.33
C ALA A 455 2.81 9.38 1.79
N VAL A 456 3.68 10.35 2.13
CA VAL A 456 3.71 10.99 3.46
C VAL A 456 2.41 11.71 3.76
N ASN A 457 1.91 12.49 2.80
CA ASN A 457 0.69 13.27 2.96
C ASN A 457 -0.53 12.36 3.14
N PHE A 458 -0.63 11.30 2.33
CA PHE A 458 -1.64 10.26 2.49
C PHE A 458 -1.55 9.58 3.85
N ALA A 459 -0.36 9.17 4.29
CA ALA A 459 -0.19 8.48 5.57
C ALA A 459 -0.61 9.35 6.77
N ALA A 460 -0.27 10.65 6.73
CA ALA A 460 -0.72 11.63 7.72
C ALA A 460 -2.25 11.82 7.69
N CYS A 461 -2.83 11.99 6.49
CA CYS A 461 -4.27 12.13 6.27
C CYS A 461 -5.06 10.92 6.78
N ALA A 462 -4.68 9.71 6.34
CA ALA A 462 -5.30 8.44 6.74
C ALA A 462 -5.01 8.07 8.20
N GLN A 463 -4.12 8.82 8.88
CA GLN A 463 -3.68 8.60 10.25
C GLN A 463 -3.17 7.18 10.50
N ILE A 464 -2.44 6.63 9.53
CA ILE A 464 -1.75 5.34 9.66
C ILE A 464 -0.37 5.52 10.31
N LEU A 465 0.37 4.43 10.54
CA LEU A 465 1.62 4.50 11.31
C LEU A 465 2.73 5.27 10.58
N GLY A 466 2.83 5.11 9.27
CA GLY A 466 3.90 5.70 8.49
C GLY A 466 4.08 5.11 7.11
N VAL A 467 5.27 5.27 6.55
CA VAL A 467 5.58 4.97 5.15
C VAL A 467 6.80 4.06 5.03
N ASN A 468 6.72 3.09 4.13
CA ASN A 468 7.82 2.24 3.68
C ASN A 468 8.29 2.76 2.31
N PHE A 469 9.36 3.54 2.32
CA PHE A 469 9.90 4.20 1.12
C PHE A 469 10.81 3.30 0.30
N HIS A 470 10.82 3.50 -1.02
CA HIS A 470 11.79 2.88 -1.90
C HIS A 470 13.16 3.56 -1.81
N SER A 471 14.22 2.76 -1.73
CA SER A 471 15.60 3.21 -1.49
C SER A 471 16.13 4.12 -2.59
N GLU A 472 15.84 3.83 -3.85
CA GLU A 472 16.36 4.62 -4.98
C GLU A 472 15.84 6.06 -4.96
N ASP A 473 14.59 6.25 -4.54
CA ASP A 473 13.97 7.57 -4.45
C ASP A 473 14.59 8.38 -3.30
N LEU A 474 14.75 7.76 -2.12
CA LEU A 474 15.36 8.42 -0.96
C LEU A 474 16.85 8.71 -1.12
N LEU A 475 17.57 7.92 -1.91
CA LEU A 475 18.97 8.20 -2.25
C LEU A 475 19.11 9.44 -3.14
N LYS A 476 18.06 9.79 -3.91
CA LYS A 476 18.01 11.03 -4.70
C LYS A 476 17.59 12.21 -3.85
N ASP A 477 16.55 12.03 -3.03
CA ASP A 477 16.02 13.05 -2.13
C ASP A 477 15.53 12.45 -0.80
N PRO A 478 16.23 12.68 0.33
CA PRO A 478 15.80 12.21 1.64
C PRO A 478 14.75 13.09 2.31
N TRP A 479 14.32 14.20 1.69
CA TRP A 479 13.33 15.13 2.26
C TRP A 479 12.02 14.46 2.74
N PRO A 480 11.42 13.48 2.03
CA PRO A 480 10.20 12.82 2.49
C PRO A 480 10.31 12.19 3.88
N VAL A 481 11.49 11.68 4.28
CA VAL A 481 11.72 11.18 5.65
C VAL A 481 11.66 12.30 6.68
N THR A 482 12.17 13.49 6.34
CA THR A 482 12.09 14.67 7.20
C THR A 482 10.64 15.14 7.34
N SER A 483 9.89 15.16 6.24
CA SER A 483 8.46 15.49 6.25
C SER A 483 7.65 14.47 7.07
N ALA A 484 7.91 13.17 6.91
CA ALA A 484 7.27 12.12 7.72
C ALA A 484 7.50 12.33 9.23
N LYS A 485 8.73 12.68 9.63
CA LYS A 485 9.08 12.99 11.02
C LYS A 485 8.31 14.20 11.57
N GLN A 486 8.05 15.23 10.75
CA GLN A 486 7.26 16.41 11.16
C GLN A 486 5.80 16.04 11.48
N PHE A 487 5.24 15.07 10.77
CA PHE A 487 3.91 14.51 11.06
C PHE A 487 3.91 13.40 12.12
N GLY A 488 5.06 13.08 12.71
CA GLY A 488 5.19 12.02 13.70
C GLY A 488 5.05 10.60 13.14
N LEU A 489 5.22 10.44 11.82
CA LEU A 489 5.14 9.16 11.12
C LEU A 489 6.44 8.35 11.25
N VAL A 490 6.28 7.03 11.24
CA VAL A 490 7.37 6.06 11.19
C VAL A 490 7.89 5.94 9.75
N SER A 491 9.20 5.84 9.56
CA SER A 491 9.81 5.71 8.24
C SER A 491 10.58 4.41 8.10
N PHE A 492 10.18 3.55 7.17
CA PHE A 492 10.94 2.36 6.78
C PHE A 492 11.50 2.56 5.38
N VAL A 493 12.53 1.81 5.01
CA VAL A 493 13.08 1.77 3.65
C VAL A 493 13.21 0.34 3.14
N TRP A 494 12.91 0.13 1.87
CA TRP A 494 13.04 -1.13 1.13
C TRP A 494 13.61 -0.88 -0.26
N GLY A 495 14.16 -1.91 -0.92
CA GLY A 495 14.63 -1.83 -2.31
C GLY A 495 16.02 -2.40 -2.52
N ASP A 496 16.40 -2.54 -3.80
CA ASP A 496 17.61 -3.27 -4.20
C ASP A 496 18.93 -2.58 -3.79
N ASP A 497 18.90 -1.28 -3.48
CA ASP A 497 20.10 -0.57 -3.04
C ASP A 497 20.57 -1.03 -1.64
N LEU A 498 19.68 -1.67 -0.89
CA LEU A 498 19.96 -2.21 0.45
C LEU A 498 20.73 -3.54 0.43
N GLU A 499 21.27 -3.94 -0.72
CA GLU A 499 22.25 -5.03 -0.79
C GLU A 499 23.65 -4.61 -0.36
N LYS A 500 23.93 -3.30 -0.36
CA LYS A 500 25.23 -2.72 -0.03
C LYS A 500 25.29 -2.34 1.44
N PRO A 501 26.26 -2.84 2.23
CA PRO A 501 26.43 -2.46 3.63
C PRO A 501 26.48 -0.94 3.84
N GLU A 502 27.12 -0.20 2.94
CA GLU A 502 27.25 1.25 3.03
C GLU A 502 25.89 1.96 2.90
N THR A 503 25.01 1.45 2.05
CA THR A 503 23.65 2.00 1.88
C THR A 503 22.77 1.67 3.08
N ILE A 504 22.89 0.46 3.64
CA ILE A 504 22.23 0.10 4.90
C ILE A 504 22.69 1.06 6.01
N ASP A 505 24.00 1.28 6.14
CA ASP A 505 24.58 2.16 7.17
C ASP A 505 24.16 3.61 7.00
N TYR A 506 24.08 4.11 5.76
CA TYR A 506 23.55 5.43 5.44
C TYR A 506 22.12 5.62 5.97
N PHE A 507 21.20 4.71 5.64
CA PHE A 507 19.82 4.82 6.11
C PHE A 507 19.70 4.64 7.63
N ARG A 508 20.48 3.73 8.21
CA ARG A 508 20.49 3.42 9.64
C ARG A 508 21.05 4.55 10.49
N SER A 509 22.16 5.15 10.06
CA SER A 509 22.99 6.02 10.91
C SER A 509 22.93 7.50 10.53
N GLU A 510 22.68 7.82 9.26
CA GLU A 510 22.62 9.21 8.77
C GLU A 510 21.17 9.68 8.62
N ILE A 511 20.33 8.93 7.88
CA ILE A 511 18.92 9.27 7.69
C ILE A 511 18.07 8.94 8.94
N LEU A 512 18.53 7.97 9.74
CA LEU A 512 17.86 7.52 10.97
C LEU A 512 16.43 7.06 10.70
N VAL A 513 16.27 6.14 9.75
CA VAL A 513 14.98 5.46 9.50
C VAL A 513 14.65 4.51 10.66
N ASP A 514 13.37 4.25 10.88
CA ASP A 514 12.89 3.35 11.94
C ASP A 514 13.00 1.86 11.56
N GLY A 515 13.04 1.54 10.27
CA GLY A 515 13.14 0.17 9.77
C GLY A 515 13.84 0.07 8.40
N ILE A 516 14.59 -1.01 8.19
CA ILE A 516 15.22 -1.35 6.90
C ILE A 516 14.80 -2.77 6.52
N ILE A 517 14.21 -2.94 5.34
CA ILE A 517 13.75 -4.21 4.78
C ILE A 517 14.70 -4.63 3.66
N TYR A 518 15.42 -5.74 3.84
CA TYR A 518 16.45 -6.15 2.89
C TYR A 518 16.69 -7.67 2.87
N ASP A 519 17.37 -8.13 1.82
CA ASP A 519 17.70 -9.52 1.57
C ASP A 519 18.92 -9.98 2.40
N ARG A 520 19.17 -11.30 2.52
CA ARG A 520 20.40 -11.86 3.12
C ARG A 520 20.71 -11.35 4.55
N ILE A 521 19.66 -11.12 5.33
CA ILE A 521 19.77 -10.64 6.71
C ILE A 521 20.63 -11.57 7.57
N GLY A 522 21.61 -11.01 8.26
CA GLY A 522 22.50 -11.74 9.16
C GLY A 522 23.53 -12.68 8.49
N GLU A 523 23.67 -12.65 7.16
CA GLU A 523 24.70 -13.44 6.46
C GLU A 523 26.08 -12.77 6.49
N ILE A 524 26.13 -11.44 6.39
CA ILE A 524 27.38 -10.65 6.44
C ILE A 524 27.76 -10.34 7.89
N GLU A 525 26.80 -9.83 8.67
CA GLU A 525 27.01 -9.43 10.06
C GLU A 525 26.13 -10.27 11.00
N SER A 526 26.76 -10.96 11.96
CA SER A 526 26.01 -11.72 12.97
C SER A 526 25.24 -10.78 13.88
N ARG A 527 23.93 -11.04 14.03
CA ARG A 527 23.04 -10.20 14.83
C ARG A 527 22.10 -11.01 15.70
N LYS A 528 21.45 -10.31 16.63
CA LYS A 528 20.43 -10.86 17.53
C LYS A 528 19.19 -9.99 17.48
N ASN A 529 18.03 -10.62 17.43
CA ASN A 529 16.73 -9.96 17.49
C ASN A 529 16.66 -9.03 18.71
N VAL A 530 16.38 -7.75 18.46
CA VAL A 530 16.36 -6.66 19.44
C VAL A 530 15.34 -6.94 20.54
N PHE A 531 14.19 -7.53 20.23
CA PHE A 531 13.15 -7.83 21.22
C PHE A 531 13.57 -8.93 22.20
N VAL A 532 14.30 -9.94 21.71
CA VAL A 532 14.86 -11.00 22.56
C VAL A 532 15.93 -10.41 23.48
N VAL A 533 16.80 -9.55 22.96
CA VAL A 533 17.83 -8.87 23.74
C VAL A 533 17.18 -7.97 24.82
N GLU A 534 16.23 -7.10 24.44
CA GLU A 534 15.50 -6.23 25.37
C GLU A 534 14.81 -7.03 26.48
N ARG A 535 14.14 -8.15 26.14
CA ARG A 535 13.47 -9.01 27.12
C ARG A 535 14.47 -9.64 28.10
N LYS A 536 15.60 -10.15 27.61
CA LYS A 536 16.64 -10.75 28.46
C LYS A 536 17.25 -9.72 29.41
N VAL A 537 17.57 -8.53 28.91
CA VAL A 537 18.07 -7.41 29.74
C VAL A 537 17.05 -7.04 30.82
N ARG A 538 15.78 -6.88 30.43
CA ARG A 538 14.70 -6.57 31.37
C ARG A 538 14.57 -7.64 32.46
N ASN A 539 14.54 -8.92 32.10
CA ASN A 539 14.43 -10.02 33.06
C ASN A 539 15.66 -10.08 33.99
N ALA A 540 16.87 -9.83 33.47
CA ALA A 540 18.08 -9.79 34.27
C ALA A 540 18.08 -8.64 35.30
N LEU A 541 17.48 -7.49 34.97
CA LEU A 541 17.31 -6.39 35.91
C LEU A 541 16.35 -6.76 37.06
N PHE A 542 15.26 -7.49 36.77
CA PHE A 542 14.30 -7.93 37.78
C PHE A 542 14.79 -9.10 38.64
N ASN A 543 15.73 -9.92 38.14
CA ASN A 543 16.23 -11.11 38.84
C ASN A 543 17.48 -10.86 39.70
N LYS A 544 17.94 -9.61 39.88
CA LYS A 544 19.05 -9.30 40.79
C LYS A 544 18.57 -9.30 42.26
N PRO A 545 19.02 -10.23 43.11
CA PRO A 545 18.72 -10.16 44.54
C PRO A 545 19.61 -9.07 45.16
N GLY A 546 19.00 -7.99 45.69
CA GLY A 546 19.74 -6.98 46.46
C GLY A 546 19.40 -5.50 46.21
N LEU A 547 18.43 -5.16 45.37
CA LEU A 547 17.86 -3.81 45.37
C LEU A 547 16.58 -3.80 46.18
N SER A 548 16.71 -3.53 47.49
CA SER A 548 15.59 -3.04 48.28
C SER A 548 15.00 -1.81 47.56
N PRO A 549 13.67 -1.69 47.38
CA PRO A 549 13.10 -0.44 46.91
C PRO A 549 13.46 0.63 47.93
N SER A 550 14.33 1.56 47.57
CA SER A 550 14.45 2.81 48.29
C SER A 550 13.07 3.46 48.27
N PRO A 551 12.55 3.93 49.41
CA PRO A 551 11.24 4.55 49.42
C PRO A 551 11.31 5.74 48.46
N SER A 552 10.47 5.69 47.42
CA SER A 552 10.20 6.83 46.56
C SER A 552 9.86 8.00 47.49
N ARG A 553 10.69 9.05 47.45
CA ARG A 553 10.28 10.33 48.01
C ARG A 553 9.00 10.73 47.29
N THR A 554 7.88 10.59 48.00
CA THR A 554 6.66 11.30 47.69
C THR A 554 7.00 12.78 47.80
N ASN A 555 7.31 13.43 46.68
CA ASN A 555 7.23 14.87 46.63
C ASN A 555 5.74 15.21 46.70
N SER A 556 5.26 15.44 47.92
CA SER A 556 4.00 16.14 48.16
C SER A 556 4.08 17.49 47.46
N VAL A 557 3.27 17.67 46.42
CA VAL A 557 3.03 18.97 45.83
C VAL A 557 2.07 19.68 46.76
N ASP A 558 2.60 20.25 47.84
CA ASP A 558 1.87 21.23 48.65
C ASP A 558 2.85 22.19 49.32
N LYS A 559 2.51 23.48 49.19
CA LYS A 559 3.18 24.68 49.70
C LYS A 559 4.33 25.24 48.86
N LEU A 560 3.96 26.06 47.87
CA LEU A 560 4.72 27.26 47.53
C LEU A 560 3.92 28.47 47.98
N VAL A 561 4.45 29.10 49.04
CA VAL A 561 4.00 30.36 49.63
C VAL A 561 4.26 31.50 48.65
N VAL A 562 3.25 32.35 48.53
CA VAL A 562 3.19 33.58 47.74
C VAL A 562 4.23 34.59 48.22
N GLY A 563 5.05 35.09 47.28
CA GLY A 563 5.90 36.27 47.43
C GLY A 563 5.74 37.16 46.21
N THR A 564 4.81 38.10 46.31
CA THR A 564 4.40 39.15 45.36
C THR A 564 5.56 39.99 44.81
N LEU A 565 5.53 40.31 43.50
CA LEU A 565 5.80 41.66 42.98
C LEU A 565 5.02 41.89 41.67
N ASN A 566 4.34 43.05 41.65
CA ASN A 566 3.37 43.57 40.68
C ASN A 566 4.01 43.92 39.31
N GLY A 567 3.32 44.02 38.17
CA GLY A 567 1.89 43.86 37.88
C GLY A 567 1.51 44.23 36.44
N VAL A 568 0.20 44.06 36.17
CA VAL A 568 -0.69 44.69 35.17
C VAL A 568 -0.46 44.30 33.68
N GLY A 569 -1.42 43.72 32.94
CA GLY A 569 -2.86 43.67 33.18
C GLY A 569 -3.69 42.68 32.35
N SER A 570 -4.90 42.48 32.90
CA SER A 570 -6.20 42.08 32.33
C SER A 570 -6.35 40.78 31.54
N ALA A 571 -6.91 39.77 32.22
CA ALA A 571 -7.68 38.66 31.66
C ALA A 571 -9.07 39.14 31.16
N PRO A 572 -9.84 38.28 30.46
CA PRO A 572 -10.75 37.44 31.24
C PRO A 572 -10.72 35.95 30.89
N VAL A 573 -10.96 35.17 31.95
CA VAL A 573 -11.53 33.82 31.97
C VAL A 573 -12.81 33.78 31.14
N ILE A 574 -13.14 32.65 30.48
CA ILE A 574 -14.50 32.06 30.42
C ILE A 574 -14.50 30.67 29.75
N ASP A 575 -15.15 29.77 30.47
CA ASP A 575 -15.94 28.57 30.17
C ASP A 575 -15.56 27.55 29.08
N LEU A 576 -15.32 26.35 29.60
CA LEU A 576 -15.29 25.08 28.89
C LEU A 576 -16.70 24.47 28.90
N LYS A 577 -17.36 24.52 27.74
CA LYS A 577 -18.59 23.80 27.38
C LYS A 577 -18.70 23.95 25.85
N ILE A 578 -18.85 22.91 25.03
CA ILE A 578 -20.08 22.16 24.80
C ILE A 578 -19.88 21.22 23.59
N LYS A 579 -20.61 20.10 23.67
CA LYS A 579 -21.28 19.25 22.64
C LYS A 579 -20.65 19.03 21.28
#